data_AF-A0A355FC97-F1
#
_entry.id   AF-A0A355FC97-F1
#
_cell.length_a   1.000
_cell.length_b   1.000
_cell.length_c   1.000
_cell.angle_alpha   90.00
_cell.angle_beta   90.00
_cell.angle_gamma   90.00
#
_symmetry.space_group_name_H-M   'P 1'
#
loop_
_entity.id
_entity.type
_entity.pdbx_description
1 polymer ?
#
loop_
_entity_poly.entity_id
_entity_poly.type
_entity_poly.pdbx_seq_one_letter_code
_entity_poly.pdbx_strand_id
1 'polypeptide(L)'
;MKSEVDALLSALTEKGCEGARERMPGVLAALGKPLDATATRRLLDELRSQRCFAPMKTFAAAAVSLAEDGLLVYVKRQLAQALIELGDLGDAIRLLEDLIQGLAAKGTPRDRSEVLGLLGRARKQRFVEAVNGGAKGQNELRAAVDAYTKGFAVGWDPSWHGANLVALAARAEREGFSPGTDSAAAWARCVLDQLAEKPQVRWEPWDFAAAGEAYLALGDEKNIAGHFASYWNLSNADAFALAGTERQLREIWQFSDDSPDSLPSSLVLHLAARKLLAAKGAASYSPGDLKALAARLPGISQRAEATFGPGSSIPVTQVQRLLACARSVCRIVDSSSGKSGTGFLVRGADLNPPQEGVVVLTNHHVLHGDETPAALLETEDYKGAIHARWARAEFHFWKGESRTRTFRIGAILDSSVRSEKDFTVASLVGKIKEDLALPLSHSLKPLGSRNFVDPSQRAKVFLIGHPHGDRLSFSLSDNEVVDHELDDQPRERPRRIHYRTPTERGSSGSPVLHHETLEVIGLHRTGRATPLREDWPRAAPGAVYEANEAVAVRSLLGL
;
A
#
# COMPACT_ATOMS: atom_id res chain seq x y z
N MET A 1 -6.09 15.33 24.16
CA MET A 1 -5.33 15.24 22.91
C MET A 1 -4.66 13.89 22.68
N LYS A 2 -3.67 13.47 23.50
CA LYS A 2 -2.92 12.21 23.29
C LYS A 2 -3.78 10.96 23.05
N SER A 3 -4.78 10.70 23.91
CA SER A 3 -5.69 9.54 23.74
C SER A 3 -6.49 9.58 22.44
N GLU A 4 -6.93 10.75 22.00
CA GLU A 4 -7.66 10.91 20.73
C GLU A 4 -6.74 10.70 19.53
N VAL A 5 -5.49 11.17 19.63
CA VAL A 5 -4.46 10.91 18.63
C VAL A 5 -4.15 9.42 18.56
N ASP A 6 -4.01 8.73 19.69
CA ASP A 6 -3.79 7.27 19.71
C ASP A 6 -4.97 6.52 19.08
N ALA A 7 -6.21 6.92 19.38
CA ALA A 7 -7.40 6.32 18.77
C ALA A 7 -7.48 6.59 17.26
N LEU A 8 -7.12 7.80 16.81
CA LEU A 8 -7.06 8.13 15.38
C LEU A 8 -5.96 7.32 14.68
N LEU A 9 -4.77 7.19 15.27
CA LEU A 9 -3.68 6.44 14.67
C LEU A 9 -3.97 4.93 14.62
N SER A 10 -4.69 4.39 15.62
CA SER A 10 -5.24 3.03 15.54
C SER A 10 -6.21 2.92 14.37
N ALA A 11 -7.18 3.84 14.27
CA ALA A 11 -8.15 3.84 13.17
C ALA A 11 -7.50 4.06 11.80
N LEU A 12 -6.41 4.83 11.71
CA LEU A 12 -5.61 5.03 10.51
C LEU A 12 -4.90 3.75 10.09
N THR A 13 -4.35 3.02 11.07
CA THR A 13 -3.73 1.70 10.82
C THR A 13 -4.79 0.67 10.41
N GLU A 14 -5.97 0.74 11.01
CA GLU A 14 -7.06 -0.21 10.78
C GLU A 14 -7.83 0.04 9.48
N LYS A 15 -8.13 1.30 9.14
CA LYS A 15 -9.04 1.70 8.05
C LYS A 15 -8.43 2.71 7.06
N GLY A 16 -7.11 2.86 7.09
CA GLY A 16 -6.41 3.87 6.30
C GLY A 16 -6.96 5.28 6.52
N CYS A 17 -6.99 6.07 5.45
CA CYS A 17 -7.42 7.47 5.53
C CYS A 17 -8.89 7.66 5.93
N GLU A 18 -9.75 6.65 5.76
CA GLU A 18 -11.15 6.72 6.17
C GLU A 18 -11.27 6.70 7.70
N GLY A 19 -10.56 5.79 8.37
CA GLY A 19 -10.53 5.76 9.84
C GLY A 19 -9.97 7.06 10.43
N ALA A 20 -8.95 7.64 9.80
CA ALA A 20 -8.46 8.96 10.17
C ALA A 20 -9.53 10.06 10.03
N ARG A 21 -10.38 10.01 8.99
CA ARG A 21 -11.50 10.96 8.82
C ARG A 21 -12.57 10.77 9.88
N GLU A 22 -12.97 9.52 10.16
CA GLU A 22 -13.99 9.20 11.16
C GLU A 22 -13.61 9.67 12.57
N ARG A 23 -12.33 9.54 12.93
CA ARG A 23 -11.81 9.92 14.25
C ARG A 23 -11.36 11.38 14.36
N MET A 24 -11.23 12.09 13.23
CA MET A 24 -10.78 13.48 13.20
C MET A 24 -11.61 14.41 14.11
N PRO A 25 -12.96 14.35 14.15
CA PRO A 25 -13.75 15.23 15.01
C PRO A 25 -13.38 15.13 16.50
N GLY A 26 -13.06 13.93 16.99
CA GLY A 26 -12.63 13.73 18.38
C GLY A 26 -11.28 14.41 18.67
N VAL A 27 -10.32 14.28 17.75
CA VAL A 27 -9.03 14.96 17.84
C VAL A 27 -9.18 16.48 17.83
N LEU A 28 -10.03 17.02 16.95
CA LEU A 28 -10.31 18.46 16.86
C LEU A 28 -10.96 18.99 18.13
N ALA A 29 -11.92 18.25 18.71
CA ALA A 29 -12.58 18.62 19.96
C ALA A 29 -11.61 18.60 21.16
N ALA A 30 -10.56 17.78 21.09
CA ALA A 30 -9.55 17.66 22.12
C ALA A 30 -8.34 18.60 21.93
N LEU A 31 -8.37 19.50 20.94
CA LEU A 31 -7.38 20.57 20.77
C LEU A 31 -7.53 21.60 21.90
N GLY A 32 -6.39 22.05 22.43
CA GLY A 32 -6.34 23.06 23.48
C GLY A 32 -5.02 23.84 23.46
N LYS A 33 -4.96 24.93 24.23
CA LYS A 33 -3.73 25.67 24.50
C LYS A 33 -3.16 25.27 25.88
N PRO A 34 -1.87 24.94 25.99
CA PRO A 34 -0.88 24.82 24.91
C PRO A 34 -1.10 23.56 24.05
N LEU A 35 -0.75 23.65 22.77
CA LEU A 35 -0.86 22.52 21.84
C LEU A 35 0.19 21.45 22.18
N ASP A 36 -0.23 20.18 22.27
CA ASP A 36 0.69 19.06 22.52
C ASP A 36 1.59 18.84 21.30
N ALA A 37 2.84 19.32 21.40
CA ALA A 37 3.82 19.27 20.31
C ALA A 37 4.16 17.84 19.87
N THR A 38 4.27 16.91 20.83
CA THR A 38 4.64 15.51 20.57
C THR A 38 3.52 14.79 19.85
N ALA A 39 2.28 14.91 20.35
CA ALA A 39 1.12 14.30 19.71
C ALA A 39 0.85 14.91 18.32
N THR A 40 1.02 16.22 18.18
CA THR A 40 0.86 16.96 16.91
C THR A 40 1.84 16.49 15.83
N ARG A 41 3.13 16.38 16.16
CA ARG A 41 4.15 15.90 15.22
C ARG A 41 3.88 14.46 14.81
N ARG A 42 3.63 13.58 15.78
CA ARG A 42 3.34 12.17 15.51
C ARG A 42 2.12 11.99 14.59
N LEU A 43 1.03 12.73 14.84
CA LEU A 43 -0.16 12.66 13.99
C LEU A 43 0.12 13.15 12.56
N LEU A 44 0.76 14.32 12.42
CA LEU A 44 1.04 14.90 11.10
C LEU A 44 2.05 14.10 10.30
N ASP A 45 3.05 13.49 10.94
CA ASP A 45 4.01 12.62 10.28
C ASP A 45 3.37 11.32 9.80
N GLU A 46 2.50 10.70 10.60
CA GLU A 46 1.83 9.45 10.21
C GLU A 46 0.78 9.67 9.12
N LEU A 47 -0.01 10.75 9.21
CA LEU A 47 -0.93 11.11 8.13
C LEU A 47 -0.19 11.40 6.82
N ARG A 48 0.99 12.03 6.88
CA ARG A 48 1.83 12.30 5.70
C ARG A 48 2.40 11.00 5.11
N SER A 49 2.98 10.13 5.93
CA SER A 49 3.61 8.87 5.49
C SER A 49 2.60 7.95 4.78
N GLN A 50 1.35 7.95 5.25
CA GLN A 50 0.23 7.20 4.66
C GLN A 50 -0.54 7.96 3.58
N ARG A 51 -0.10 9.17 3.19
CA ARG A 51 -0.72 10.00 2.14
C ARG A 51 -2.17 10.42 2.45
N CYS A 52 -2.55 10.52 3.72
CA CYS A 52 -3.86 10.96 4.18
C CYS A 52 -3.97 12.49 4.28
N PHE A 53 -3.79 13.16 3.14
CA PHE A 53 -3.66 14.62 3.07
C PHE A 53 -4.94 15.39 3.42
N ALA A 54 -6.13 14.84 3.17
CA ALA A 54 -7.38 15.49 3.55
C ALA A 54 -7.53 15.59 5.09
N PRO A 55 -7.43 14.50 5.87
CA PRO A 55 -7.33 14.58 7.33
C PRO A 55 -6.19 15.48 7.81
N MET A 56 -5.02 15.40 7.17
CA MET A 56 -3.84 16.20 7.50
C MET A 56 -4.11 17.71 7.37
N LYS A 57 -4.74 18.14 6.26
CA LYS A 57 -5.14 19.53 6.03
C LYS A 57 -6.09 20.00 7.13
N THR A 58 -7.12 19.21 7.42
CA THR A 58 -8.13 19.53 8.44
C THR A 58 -7.48 19.76 9.81
N PHE A 59 -6.64 18.82 10.26
CA PHE A 59 -5.96 18.94 11.55
C PHE A 59 -4.97 20.10 11.57
N ALA A 60 -4.11 20.22 10.55
CA ALA A 60 -3.09 21.25 10.50
C ALA A 60 -3.71 22.66 10.49
N ALA A 61 -4.77 22.88 9.71
CA ALA A 61 -5.46 24.17 9.66
C ALA A 61 -6.04 24.59 11.02
N ALA A 62 -6.61 23.65 11.78
CA ALA A 62 -7.08 23.91 13.14
C ALA A 62 -5.93 24.18 14.12
N ALA A 63 -4.80 23.47 13.97
CA ALA A 63 -3.64 23.59 14.84
C ALA A 63 -2.87 24.91 14.65
N VAL A 64 -2.92 25.57 13.48
CA VAL A 64 -2.16 26.81 13.19
C VAL A 64 -2.45 27.93 14.20
N SER A 65 -3.70 28.10 14.65
CA SER A 65 -4.06 29.17 15.61
C SER A 65 -3.65 28.85 17.07
N LEU A 66 -3.25 27.61 17.32
CA LEU A 66 -2.89 27.09 18.63
C LEU A 66 -1.38 26.86 18.80
N ALA A 67 -0.66 26.67 17.70
CA ALA A 67 0.76 26.43 17.68
C ALA A 67 1.57 27.72 17.84
N GLU A 68 2.70 27.63 18.53
CA GLU A 68 3.63 28.75 18.76
C GLU A 68 5.05 28.38 18.28
N ASP A 69 5.87 29.39 18.00
CA ASP A 69 7.30 29.28 17.64
C ASP A 69 7.62 28.18 16.60
N GLY A 70 8.59 27.31 16.90
CA GLY A 70 9.03 26.26 15.99
C GLY A 70 7.97 25.18 15.71
N LEU A 71 6.97 25.04 16.59
CA LEU A 71 5.83 24.16 16.30
C LEU A 71 4.91 24.78 15.25
N LEU A 72 4.70 26.10 15.30
CA LEU A 72 3.92 26.82 14.29
C LEU A 72 4.54 26.67 12.89
N VAL A 73 5.86 26.81 12.79
CA VAL A 73 6.59 26.60 11.52
C VAL A 73 6.36 25.19 11.01
N TYR A 74 6.54 24.17 11.85
CA TYR A 74 6.30 22.77 11.47
C TYR A 74 4.86 22.53 11.01
N VAL A 75 3.85 22.99 11.77
CA VAL A 75 2.42 22.82 11.42
C VAL A 75 2.10 23.50 10.09
N LYS A 76 2.59 24.73 9.86
CA LYS A 76 2.38 25.43 8.58
C LYS A 76 3.03 24.72 7.39
N ARG A 77 4.22 24.14 7.56
CA ARG A 77 4.86 23.31 6.52
C ARG A 77 4.02 22.07 6.19
N GLN A 78 3.53 21.38 7.21
CA GLN A 78 2.67 20.21 7.04
C GLN A 78 1.34 20.62 6.35
N LEU A 79 0.74 21.74 6.73
CA LEU A 79 -0.44 22.29 6.05
C LEU A 79 -0.14 22.59 4.57
N ALA A 80 0.97 23.24 4.26
CA ALA A 80 1.39 23.52 2.89
C ALA A 80 1.59 22.23 2.08
N GLN A 81 2.24 21.21 2.65
CA GLN A 81 2.40 19.89 2.02
C GLN A 81 1.04 19.24 1.71
N ALA A 82 0.07 19.33 2.63
CA ALA A 82 -1.27 18.79 2.40
C ALA A 82 -2.02 19.57 1.30
N LEU A 83 -1.93 20.90 1.29
CA LEU A 83 -2.49 21.75 0.24
C LEU A 83 -1.92 21.42 -1.14
N ILE A 84 -0.59 21.24 -1.25
CA ILE A 84 0.08 20.83 -2.50
C ILE A 84 -0.49 19.51 -3.02
N GLU A 85 -0.60 18.50 -2.15
CA GLU A 85 -1.04 17.16 -2.56
C GLU A 85 -2.55 17.08 -2.85
N LEU A 86 -3.33 18.06 -2.39
CA LEU A 86 -4.76 18.20 -2.70
C LEU A 86 -5.03 19.12 -3.90
N GLY A 87 -4.00 19.71 -4.51
CA GLY A 87 -4.13 20.59 -5.67
C GLY A 87 -4.44 22.06 -5.33
N ASP A 88 -4.45 22.43 -4.04
CA ASP A 88 -4.69 23.81 -3.59
C ASP A 88 -3.40 24.66 -3.67
N LEU A 89 -2.78 24.69 -4.86
CA LEU A 89 -1.43 25.23 -5.06
C LEU A 89 -1.32 26.74 -4.75
N GLY A 90 -2.37 27.51 -5.05
CA GLY A 90 -2.39 28.94 -4.78
C GLY A 90 -2.30 29.28 -3.29
N ASP A 91 -3.03 28.54 -2.46
CA ASP A 91 -3.00 28.68 -1.00
C ASP A 91 -1.67 28.21 -0.42
N ALA A 92 -1.14 27.08 -0.93
CA ALA A 92 0.16 26.56 -0.51
C ALA A 92 1.29 27.55 -0.76
N ILE A 93 1.34 28.14 -1.97
CA ILE A 93 2.38 29.10 -2.34
C ILE A 93 2.33 30.34 -1.45
N ARG A 94 1.15 30.95 -1.26
CA ARG A 94 1.00 32.11 -0.37
C ARG A 94 1.49 31.79 1.04
N LEU A 95 1.06 30.67 1.60
CA LEU A 95 1.46 30.23 2.93
C LEU A 95 2.99 30.06 3.05
N LEU A 96 3.64 29.49 2.02
CA LEU A 96 5.09 29.26 2.01
C LEU A 96 5.89 30.54 1.78
N GLU A 97 5.41 31.46 0.94
CA GLU A 97 6.00 32.79 0.73
C GLU A 97 5.95 33.64 2.00
N ASP A 98 4.82 33.64 2.71
CA ASP A 98 4.71 34.30 4.01
C ASP A 98 5.64 33.66 5.05
N LEU A 99 5.73 32.33 5.05
CA LEU A 99 6.55 31.60 6.01
C LEU A 99 8.04 31.86 5.79
N ILE A 100 8.54 31.85 4.55
CA ILE A 100 9.96 32.08 4.28
C ILE A 100 10.39 33.51 4.63
N GLN A 101 9.52 34.50 4.44
CA GLN A 101 9.77 35.87 4.88
C GLN A 101 9.94 35.95 6.40
N GLY A 102 9.05 35.29 7.16
CA GLY A 102 9.16 35.22 8.62
C GLY A 102 10.43 34.50 9.11
N LEU A 103 10.87 33.48 8.38
CA LEU A 103 12.10 32.73 8.70
C LEU A 103 13.39 33.49 8.42
N ALA A 104 13.37 34.56 7.61
CA ALA A 104 14.57 35.35 7.33
C ALA A 104 15.19 35.95 8.60
N ALA A 105 14.38 36.27 9.61
CA ALA A 105 14.84 36.89 10.86
C ALA A 105 15.25 35.90 11.95
N LYS A 106 14.64 34.70 12.01
CA LYS A 106 14.76 33.77 13.16
C LYS A 106 14.74 32.27 12.80
N GLY A 107 14.66 31.92 11.53
CA GLY A 107 14.50 30.54 11.08
C GLY A 107 15.79 29.72 11.11
N THR A 108 15.68 28.44 11.45
CA THR A 108 16.81 27.51 11.35
C THR A 108 17.18 27.24 9.88
N PRO A 109 18.43 26.82 9.57
CA PRO A 109 18.77 26.35 8.22
C PRO A 109 17.84 25.23 7.74
N ARG A 110 17.49 24.30 8.63
CA ARG A 110 16.51 23.25 8.34
C ARG A 110 15.17 23.80 7.89
N ASP A 111 14.58 24.72 8.65
CA ASP A 111 13.26 25.28 8.32
C ASP A 111 13.27 26.05 7.01
N ARG A 112 14.31 26.84 6.77
CA ARG A 112 14.48 27.56 5.50
C ARG A 112 14.59 26.59 4.33
N SER A 113 15.41 25.55 4.46
CA SER A 113 15.56 24.49 3.45
C SER A 113 14.23 23.79 3.15
N GLU A 114 13.49 23.37 4.19
CA GLU A 114 12.20 22.68 4.02
C GLU A 114 11.12 23.56 3.40
N VAL A 115 11.01 24.83 3.80
CA VAL A 115 10.04 25.77 3.21
C VAL A 115 10.38 26.07 1.75
N LEU A 116 11.66 26.30 1.43
CA LEU A 116 12.09 26.55 0.04
C LEU A 116 11.84 25.33 -0.85
N GLY A 117 12.08 24.12 -0.35
CA GLY A 117 11.84 22.90 -1.13
C GLY A 117 10.35 22.63 -1.36
N LEU A 118 9.47 22.95 -0.40
CA LEU A 118 8.02 22.91 -0.59
C LEU A 118 7.54 24.01 -1.55
N LEU A 119 8.12 25.21 -1.49
CA LEU A 119 7.79 26.30 -2.42
C LEU A 119 8.18 25.92 -3.85
N GLY A 120 9.39 25.38 -4.03
CA GLY A 120 9.84 24.80 -5.29
C GLY A 120 8.91 23.70 -5.78
N ARG A 121 8.43 22.83 -4.88
CA ARG A 121 7.49 21.74 -5.21
C ARG A 121 6.15 22.28 -5.71
N ALA A 122 5.58 23.28 -5.04
CA ALA A 122 4.31 23.88 -5.42
C ALA A 122 4.40 24.60 -6.78
N ARG A 123 5.47 25.38 -6.99
CA ARG A 123 5.76 26.06 -8.27
C ARG A 123 6.00 25.06 -9.40
N LYS A 124 6.73 23.98 -9.13
CA LYS A 124 6.93 22.87 -10.06
C LYS A 124 5.59 22.22 -10.46
N GLN A 125 4.67 22.02 -9.54
CA GLN A 125 3.33 21.48 -9.85
C GLN A 125 2.53 22.45 -10.74
N ARG A 126 2.57 23.76 -10.44
CA ARG A 126 1.93 24.78 -11.31
C ARG A 126 2.50 24.81 -12.71
N PHE A 127 3.80 24.58 -12.86
CA PHE A 127 4.44 24.42 -14.17
C PHE A 127 3.85 23.22 -14.93
N VAL A 128 3.73 22.05 -14.27
CA VAL A 128 3.13 20.84 -14.88
C VAL A 128 1.69 21.09 -15.30
N GLU A 129 0.87 21.70 -14.44
CA GLU A 129 -0.52 22.05 -14.76
C GLU A 129 -0.63 23.03 -15.92
N ALA A 130 0.23 24.05 -15.97
CA ALA A 130 0.27 25.02 -17.05
C ALA A 130 0.60 24.35 -18.39
N VAL A 131 1.60 23.46 -18.42
CA VAL A 131 1.99 22.71 -19.62
C VAL A 131 0.88 21.77 -20.08
N ASN A 132 0.27 21.02 -19.16
CA ASN A 132 -0.86 20.16 -19.49
C ASN A 132 -2.08 20.93 -19.99
N GLY A 133 -2.24 22.19 -19.56
CA GLY A 133 -3.25 23.13 -20.06
C GLY A 133 -2.86 23.84 -21.37
N GLY A 134 -1.72 23.51 -21.98
CA GLY A 134 -1.25 24.07 -23.25
C GLY A 134 -0.46 25.38 -23.15
N ALA A 135 -0.16 25.86 -21.94
CA ALA A 135 0.70 27.03 -21.73
C ALA A 135 2.18 26.63 -21.57
N LYS A 136 3.12 27.54 -21.86
CA LYS A 136 4.57 27.23 -21.75
C LYS A 136 5.08 27.07 -20.31
N GLY A 137 4.38 27.59 -19.30
CA GLY A 137 4.73 27.45 -17.87
C GLY A 137 6.06 28.07 -17.42
N GLN A 138 6.80 28.78 -18.28
CA GLN A 138 8.20 29.20 -18.02
C GLN A 138 8.40 29.99 -16.72
N ASN A 139 7.47 30.86 -16.36
CA ASN A 139 7.56 31.66 -15.14
C ASN A 139 7.48 30.79 -13.88
N GLU A 140 6.61 29.77 -13.89
CA GLU A 140 6.49 28.82 -12.78
C GLU A 140 7.72 27.91 -12.69
N LEU A 141 8.29 27.52 -13.84
CA LEU A 141 9.55 26.76 -13.85
C LEU A 141 10.71 27.59 -13.26
N ARG A 142 10.89 28.85 -13.68
CA ARG A 142 11.93 29.72 -13.14
C ARG A 142 11.75 29.96 -11.64
N ALA A 143 10.51 30.16 -11.19
CA ALA A 143 10.21 30.30 -9.77
C ALA A 143 10.53 29.03 -8.97
N ALA A 144 10.26 27.84 -9.54
CA ALA A 144 10.64 26.58 -8.92
C ALA A 144 12.17 26.44 -8.82
N VAL A 145 12.89 26.73 -9.90
CA VAL A 145 14.35 26.69 -9.97
C VAL A 145 14.99 27.67 -8.98
N ASP A 146 14.48 28.89 -8.87
CA ASP A 146 14.94 29.89 -7.90
C ASP A 146 14.77 29.40 -6.46
N ALA A 147 13.61 28.83 -6.13
CA ALA A 147 13.36 28.28 -4.80
C ALA A 147 14.31 27.12 -4.46
N TYR A 148 14.52 26.17 -5.37
CA TYR A 148 15.45 25.06 -5.15
C TYR A 148 16.92 25.51 -5.12
N THR A 149 17.31 26.51 -5.92
CA THR A 149 18.67 27.07 -5.91
C THR A 149 18.96 27.74 -4.56
N LYS A 150 18.02 28.55 -4.07
CA LYS A 150 18.11 29.15 -2.73
C LYS A 150 18.15 28.07 -1.64
N GLY A 151 17.35 27.02 -1.77
CA GLY A 151 17.32 25.91 -0.82
C GLY A 151 18.64 25.13 -0.80
N PHE A 152 19.22 24.85 -1.96
CA PHE A 152 20.52 24.22 -2.11
C PHE A 152 21.62 25.03 -1.41
N ALA A 153 21.62 26.36 -1.60
CA ALA A 153 22.57 27.26 -0.96
C ALA A 153 22.46 27.32 0.58
N VAL A 154 21.35 26.89 1.18
CA VAL A 154 21.22 26.75 2.65
C VAL A 154 22.09 25.60 3.18
N GLY A 155 22.38 24.58 2.36
CA GLY A 155 23.29 23.48 2.70
C GLY A 155 22.76 22.45 3.69
N TRP A 156 21.47 22.51 4.07
CA TRP A 156 20.89 21.55 5.02
C TRP A 156 20.54 20.20 4.39
N ASP A 157 19.99 20.20 3.17
CA ASP A 157 19.59 18.99 2.43
C ASP A 157 19.92 19.14 0.94
N PRO A 158 21.23 19.18 0.58
CA PRO A 158 21.66 19.48 -0.78
C PRO A 158 21.25 18.40 -1.79
N SER A 159 21.11 17.13 -1.38
CA SER A 159 20.68 16.05 -2.29
C SER A 159 19.24 16.23 -2.75
N TRP A 160 18.32 16.62 -1.85
CA TRP A 160 16.92 16.89 -2.20
C TRP A 160 16.78 18.08 -3.16
N HIS A 161 17.39 19.22 -2.84
CA HIS A 161 17.31 20.40 -3.72
C HIS A 161 18.02 20.16 -5.05
N GLY A 162 19.20 19.54 -5.01
CA GLY A 162 20.01 19.25 -6.18
C GLY A 162 19.29 18.29 -7.15
N ALA A 163 18.69 17.20 -6.67
CA ALA A 163 17.91 16.29 -7.52
C ALA A 163 16.76 17.02 -8.25
N ASN A 164 16.10 17.97 -7.58
CA ASN A 164 15.07 18.78 -8.21
C ASN A 164 15.64 19.75 -9.25
N LEU A 165 16.81 20.36 -8.99
CA LEU A 165 17.49 21.22 -9.95
C LEU A 165 17.91 20.44 -11.21
N VAL A 166 18.45 19.23 -11.03
CA VAL A 166 18.77 18.31 -12.14
C VAL A 166 17.54 18.07 -13.01
N ALA A 167 16.43 17.65 -12.41
CA ALA A 167 15.23 17.30 -13.15
C ALA A 167 14.60 18.51 -13.86
N LEU A 168 14.56 19.68 -13.21
CA LEU A 168 14.00 20.90 -13.79
C LEU A 168 14.89 21.47 -14.90
N ALA A 169 16.21 21.42 -14.75
CA ALA A 169 17.14 21.79 -15.81
C ALA A 169 16.98 20.86 -17.02
N ALA A 170 16.91 19.55 -16.80
CA ALA A 170 16.71 18.57 -17.88
C ALA A 170 15.36 18.78 -18.60
N ARG A 171 14.30 19.12 -17.85
CA ARG A 171 13.00 19.50 -18.42
C ARG A 171 13.10 20.75 -19.28
N ALA A 172 13.76 21.79 -18.79
CA ALA A 172 13.92 23.06 -19.49
C ALA A 172 14.70 22.90 -20.80
N GLU A 173 15.77 22.10 -20.77
CA GLU A 173 16.58 21.74 -21.94
C GLU A 173 15.74 21.04 -23.01
N ARG A 174 14.90 20.07 -22.63
CA ARG A 174 13.98 19.39 -23.58
C ARG A 174 12.93 20.32 -24.17
N GLU A 175 12.42 21.27 -23.39
CA GLU A 175 11.42 22.25 -23.82
C GLU A 175 12.05 23.46 -24.56
N GLY A 176 13.38 23.50 -24.68
CA GLY A 176 14.09 24.52 -25.46
C GLY A 176 14.06 25.92 -24.86
N PHE A 177 14.00 26.06 -23.53
CA PHE A 177 14.10 27.38 -22.89
C PHE A 177 15.05 27.43 -21.69
N SER A 178 15.68 28.58 -21.46
CA SER A 178 16.62 28.76 -20.35
C SER A 178 15.90 29.00 -19.02
N PRO A 179 16.14 28.15 -18.00
CA PRO A 179 15.57 28.32 -16.66
C PRO A 179 16.32 29.32 -15.78
N GLY A 180 17.44 29.89 -16.25
CA GLY A 180 18.29 30.77 -15.43
C GLY A 180 19.12 30.02 -14.37
N THR A 181 19.50 28.78 -14.65
CA THR A 181 20.40 27.95 -13.80
C THR A 181 21.35 27.15 -14.69
N ASP A 182 22.31 26.45 -14.08
CA ASP A 182 23.25 25.57 -14.79
C ASP A 182 22.56 24.40 -15.50
N SER A 183 23.28 23.78 -16.44
CA SER A 183 22.81 22.60 -17.18
C SER A 183 22.47 21.42 -16.27
N ALA A 184 21.61 20.52 -16.73
CA ALA A 184 21.24 19.30 -16.02
C ALA A 184 22.47 18.45 -15.65
N ALA A 185 23.41 18.32 -16.60
CA ALA A 185 24.65 17.56 -16.40
C ALA A 185 25.59 18.21 -15.36
N ALA A 186 25.61 19.54 -15.26
CA ALA A 186 26.39 20.24 -14.23
C ALA A 186 25.80 20.01 -12.84
N TRP A 187 24.49 20.18 -12.68
CA TRP A 187 23.80 19.87 -11.42
C TRP A 187 23.93 18.40 -11.03
N ALA A 188 23.89 17.49 -12.00
CA ALA A 188 24.01 16.05 -11.74
C ALA A 188 25.37 15.70 -11.15
N ARG A 189 26.46 16.23 -11.72
CA ARG A 189 27.80 16.07 -11.15
C ARG A 189 27.91 16.67 -9.76
N CYS A 190 27.37 17.88 -9.55
CA CYS A 190 27.35 18.52 -8.25
C CYS A 190 26.63 17.66 -7.18
N VAL A 191 25.48 17.06 -7.52
CA VAL A 191 24.76 16.14 -6.62
C VAL A 191 25.57 14.90 -6.31
N LEU A 192 26.20 14.29 -7.32
CA LEU A 192 27.02 13.09 -7.12
C LEU A 192 28.26 13.37 -6.26
N ASP A 193 28.92 14.52 -6.46
CA ASP A 193 30.06 14.96 -5.64
C ASP A 193 29.64 15.14 -4.18
N GLN A 194 28.48 15.78 -3.94
CA GLN A 194 27.92 15.94 -2.59
C GLN A 194 27.58 14.60 -1.93
N LEU A 195 26.96 13.68 -2.68
CA LEU A 195 26.63 12.35 -2.17
C LEU A 195 27.89 11.52 -1.87
N ALA A 196 28.99 11.74 -2.60
CA ALA A 196 30.26 11.05 -2.38
C ALA A 196 30.95 11.44 -1.05
N GLU A 197 30.61 12.59 -0.47
CA GLU A 197 31.08 12.98 0.88
C GLU A 197 30.53 12.06 1.98
N LYS A 198 29.43 11.34 1.68
CA LYS A 198 28.74 10.43 2.60
C LYS A 198 28.94 8.98 2.14
N PRO A 199 29.46 8.07 2.98
CA PRO A 199 29.62 6.66 2.59
C PRO A 199 28.26 6.02 2.31
N GLN A 200 28.18 5.22 1.23
CA GLN A 200 26.93 4.65 0.71
C GLN A 200 26.12 3.84 1.73
N VAL A 201 26.78 3.20 2.71
CA VAL A 201 26.11 2.49 3.82
C VAL A 201 25.22 3.39 4.69
N ARG A 202 25.46 4.70 4.68
CA ARG A 202 24.65 5.69 5.39
C ARG A 202 23.58 6.32 4.53
N TRP A 203 23.51 5.99 3.24
CA TRP A 203 22.56 6.60 2.33
C TRP A 203 21.14 6.25 2.74
N GLU A 204 20.30 7.27 2.78
CA GLU A 204 18.87 7.14 3.00
C GLU A 204 18.18 6.92 1.64
N PRO A 205 16.89 6.52 1.61
CA PRO A 205 16.18 6.33 0.34
C PRO A 205 16.32 7.52 -0.62
N TRP A 206 16.22 8.75 -0.12
CA TRP A 206 16.32 9.96 -0.92
C TRP A 206 17.70 10.17 -1.57
N ASP A 207 18.78 9.68 -0.95
CA ASP A 207 20.13 9.77 -1.51
C ASP A 207 20.26 8.85 -2.74
N PHE A 208 19.71 7.64 -2.67
CA PHE A 208 19.68 6.72 -3.81
C PHE A 208 18.79 7.24 -4.95
N ALA A 209 17.63 7.83 -4.62
CA ALA A 209 16.76 8.45 -5.62
C ALA A 209 17.46 9.65 -6.30
N ALA A 210 18.12 10.51 -5.52
CA ALA A 210 18.88 11.66 -6.03
C ALA A 210 20.03 11.23 -6.94
N ALA A 211 20.81 10.20 -6.55
CA ALA A 211 21.85 9.62 -7.39
C ALA A 211 21.27 9.05 -8.70
N GLY A 212 20.15 8.31 -8.61
CA GLY A 212 19.45 7.78 -9.78
C GLY A 212 19.03 8.87 -10.77
N GLU A 213 18.47 9.98 -10.28
CA GLU A 213 18.12 11.14 -11.13
C GLU A 213 19.35 11.87 -11.69
N ALA A 214 20.45 11.94 -10.94
CA ALA A 214 21.69 12.49 -11.46
C ALA A 214 22.24 11.63 -12.63
N TYR A 215 22.27 10.32 -12.48
CA TYR A 215 22.69 9.42 -13.57
C TYR A 215 21.71 9.44 -14.76
N LEU A 216 20.41 9.70 -14.53
CA LEU A 216 19.45 9.96 -15.62
C LEU A 216 19.85 11.17 -16.46
N ALA A 217 20.25 12.28 -15.83
CA ALA A 217 20.71 13.46 -16.55
C ALA A 217 22.03 13.24 -17.31
N LEU A 218 22.87 12.32 -16.84
CA LEU A 218 24.15 11.98 -17.47
C LEU A 218 24.04 10.91 -18.56
N GLY A 219 22.87 10.25 -18.68
CA GLY A 219 22.67 9.15 -19.64
C GLY A 219 23.45 7.87 -19.28
N ASP A 220 23.80 7.67 -18.01
CA ASP A 220 24.55 6.50 -17.54
C ASP A 220 23.60 5.35 -17.14
N GLU A 221 23.14 4.60 -18.15
CA GLU A 221 22.20 3.48 -17.98
C GLU A 221 22.65 2.45 -16.94
N LYS A 222 23.96 2.21 -16.82
CA LYS A 222 24.50 1.21 -15.89
C LYS A 222 24.28 1.63 -14.45
N ASN A 223 24.53 2.90 -14.13
CA ASN A 223 24.38 3.41 -12.77
C ASN A 223 22.93 3.73 -12.41
N ILE A 224 22.09 4.11 -13.37
CA ILE A 224 20.65 4.35 -13.14
C ILE A 224 19.99 3.13 -12.49
N ALA A 225 20.20 1.95 -13.06
CA ALA A 225 19.52 0.74 -12.63
C ALA A 225 19.87 0.36 -11.18
N GLY A 226 21.15 0.36 -10.83
CA GLY A 226 21.61 -0.01 -9.49
C GLY A 226 21.09 0.94 -8.40
N HIS A 227 21.04 2.24 -8.66
CA HIS A 227 20.63 3.23 -7.67
C HIS A 227 19.13 3.20 -7.40
N PHE A 228 18.29 3.11 -8.43
CA PHE A 228 16.87 2.91 -8.24
C PHE A 228 16.57 1.55 -7.61
N ALA A 229 17.34 0.51 -7.96
CA ALA A 229 17.26 -0.81 -7.32
C ALA A 229 17.45 -0.71 -5.80
N SER A 230 18.52 -0.05 -5.35
CA SER A 230 18.77 0.18 -3.93
C SER A 230 17.69 1.04 -3.28
N TYR A 231 17.25 2.13 -3.94
CA TYR A 231 16.23 3.05 -3.42
C TYR A 231 14.95 2.34 -2.97
N TRP A 232 14.33 1.57 -3.87
CA TRP A 232 13.04 0.96 -3.57
C TRP A 232 13.15 -0.35 -2.77
N ASN A 233 14.37 -0.86 -2.56
CA ASN A 233 14.67 -2.02 -1.71
C ASN A 233 14.86 -1.67 -0.23
N LEU A 234 15.02 -0.38 0.10
CA LEU A 234 15.14 0.05 1.48
C LEU A 234 13.78 -0.04 2.19
N SER A 235 13.76 -0.72 3.34
CA SER A 235 12.56 -0.94 4.15
C SER A 235 11.95 0.34 4.73
N ASN A 236 12.71 1.45 4.74
CA ASN A 236 12.26 2.76 5.18
C ASN A 236 11.81 3.69 4.02
N ALA A 237 11.77 3.20 2.77
CA ALA A 237 11.13 3.92 1.66
C ALA A 237 9.60 3.78 1.79
N ASP A 238 8.94 4.76 2.41
CA ASP A 238 7.49 4.75 2.59
C ASP A 238 6.71 5.06 1.28
N ALA A 239 5.39 4.85 1.32
CA ALA A 239 4.51 5.10 0.18
C ALA A 239 4.57 6.56 -0.29
N PHE A 240 4.84 7.52 0.60
CA PHE A 240 5.05 8.92 0.24
C PHE A 240 6.32 9.10 -0.60
N ALA A 241 7.42 8.49 -0.20
CA ALA A 241 8.69 8.57 -0.91
C ALA A 241 8.59 8.00 -2.32
N LEU A 242 8.11 6.76 -2.44
CA LEU A 242 7.99 6.08 -3.72
C LEU A 242 7.06 6.83 -4.68
N ALA A 243 5.94 7.38 -4.17
CA ALA A 243 5.02 8.19 -4.97
C ALA A 243 5.63 9.52 -5.43
N GLY A 244 6.52 10.11 -4.63
CA GLY A 244 7.26 11.32 -5.01
C GLY A 244 8.16 11.06 -6.21
N THR A 245 8.94 9.98 -6.16
CA THR A 245 9.86 9.57 -7.23
C THR A 245 9.11 9.15 -8.50
N GLU A 246 8.04 8.36 -8.38
CA GLU A 246 7.21 8.00 -9.54
C GLU A 246 6.66 9.24 -10.24
N ARG A 247 6.13 10.21 -9.47
CA ARG A 247 5.59 11.46 -10.02
C ARG A 247 6.66 12.26 -10.74
N GLN A 248 7.85 12.39 -10.15
CA GLN A 248 8.96 13.09 -10.76
C GLN A 248 9.36 12.48 -12.10
N LEU A 249 9.47 11.14 -12.18
CA LEU A 249 9.81 10.44 -13.42
C LEU A 249 8.73 10.61 -14.51
N ARG A 250 7.45 10.60 -14.12
CA ARG A 250 6.34 10.76 -15.07
C ARG A 250 6.14 12.21 -15.53
N GLU A 251 6.10 13.15 -14.60
CA GLU A 251 5.67 14.54 -14.90
C GLU A 251 6.83 15.42 -15.35
N ILE A 252 8.03 15.22 -14.78
CA ILE A 252 9.20 16.04 -15.08
C ILE A 252 10.10 15.34 -16.08
N TRP A 253 10.48 14.09 -15.83
CA TRP A 253 11.26 13.33 -16.82
C TRP A 253 10.45 12.94 -18.07
N GLN A 254 9.12 13.03 -17.99
CA GLN A 254 8.19 12.68 -19.09
C GLN A 254 8.36 11.25 -19.57
N PHE A 255 8.75 10.36 -18.66
CA PHE A 255 8.81 8.95 -18.98
C PHE A 255 7.40 8.42 -19.11
N SER A 256 7.04 8.12 -20.36
CA SER A 256 5.74 7.56 -20.70
C SER A 256 5.79 6.04 -20.72
N ASP A 257 4.60 5.48 -20.79
CA ASP A 257 4.36 4.04 -20.77
C ASP A 257 4.25 3.47 -22.18
N ASP A 258 4.44 4.31 -23.20
CA ASP A 258 4.13 4.01 -24.60
C ASP A 258 5.17 3.10 -25.26
N SER A 259 6.34 2.95 -24.63
CA SER A 259 7.41 2.07 -25.06
C SER A 259 7.79 1.10 -23.93
N PRO A 260 7.09 -0.04 -23.79
CA PRO A 260 7.33 -1.02 -22.72
C PRO A 260 8.77 -1.56 -22.67
N ASP A 261 9.53 -1.39 -23.76
CA ASP A 261 10.91 -1.87 -23.88
C ASP A 261 11.97 -0.87 -23.41
N SER A 262 11.63 0.32 -22.88
CA SER A 262 12.63 1.30 -22.44
C SER A 262 12.98 1.18 -20.95
N LEU A 263 14.25 1.43 -20.57
CA LEU A 263 14.67 1.56 -19.16
C LEU A 263 13.76 2.53 -18.37
N PRO A 264 13.44 3.74 -18.89
CA PRO A 264 12.45 4.63 -18.30
C PRO A 264 11.10 4.00 -17.93
N SER A 265 10.47 3.27 -18.84
CA SER A 265 9.17 2.64 -18.60
C SER A 265 9.27 1.51 -17.56
N SER A 266 10.41 0.82 -17.51
CA SER A 266 10.71 -0.17 -16.47
C SER A 266 10.83 0.47 -15.08
N LEU A 267 11.56 1.59 -14.94
CA LEU A 267 11.70 2.29 -13.65
C LEU A 267 10.34 2.69 -13.06
N VAL A 268 9.50 3.32 -13.89
CA VAL A 268 8.17 3.80 -13.52
C VAL A 268 7.26 2.65 -13.09
N LEU A 269 7.30 1.50 -13.77
CA LEU A 269 6.47 0.36 -13.40
C LEU A 269 6.95 -0.33 -12.11
N HIS A 270 8.27 -0.44 -11.90
CA HIS A 270 8.81 -0.99 -10.64
C HIS A 270 8.40 -0.14 -9.44
N LEU A 271 8.42 1.19 -9.58
CA LEU A 271 7.91 2.09 -8.55
C LEU A 271 6.42 1.92 -8.30
N ALA A 272 5.61 1.76 -9.35
CA ALA A 272 4.18 1.50 -9.19
C ALA A 272 3.91 0.17 -8.46
N ALA A 273 4.65 -0.89 -8.79
CA ALA A 273 4.57 -2.18 -8.11
C ALA A 273 5.05 -2.10 -6.65
N ARG A 274 6.11 -1.32 -6.38
CA ARG A 274 6.63 -1.12 -5.02
C ARG A 274 5.72 -0.27 -4.16
N LYS A 275 5.09 0.75 -4.73
CA LYS A 275 4.05 1.55 -4.05
C LYS A 275 2.88 0.67 -3.61
N LEU A 276 2.49 -0.32 -4.42
CA LEU A 276 1.50 -1.33 -4.03
C LEU A 276 1.95 -2.15 -2.80
N LEU A 277 3.25 -2.47 -2.73
CA LEU A 277 3.80 -3.30 -1.65
C LEU A 277 4.16 -2.51 -0.37
N ALA A 278 4.49 -1.23 -0.51
CA ALA A 278 4.97 -0.36 0.58
C ALA A 278 3.83 0.39 1.31
N ALA A 279 2.58 0.20 0.88
CA ALA A 279 1.44 0.66 1.65
C ALA A 279 1.44 -0.07 2.99
N LYS A 280 1.65 0.66 4.11
CA LYS A 280 1.63 0.12 5.47
C LYS A 280 0.18 -0.19 5.89
N GLY A 281 -0.45 -1.15 5.23
CA GLY A 281 -1.90 -1.33 5.31
C GLY A 281 -2.46 -2.27 4.24
N ALA A 282 -3.76 -2.15 4.04
CA ALA A 282 -4.47 -2.73 2.91
C ALA A 282 -4.52 -1.70 1.78
N ALA A 283 -4.13 -2.09 0.57
CA ALA A 283 -4.19 -1.21 -0.59
C ALA A 283 -5.37 -1.61 -1.49
N SER A 284 -6.36 -0.72 -1.60
CA SER A 284 -7.58 -0.93 -2.39
C SER A 284 -7.42 -0.42 -3.82
N TYR A 285 -7.74 -1.25 -4.82
CA TYR A 285 -7.55 -0.93 -6.24
C TYR A 285 -8.85 -1.01 -7.04
N SER A 286 -8.99 -0.14 -8.03
CA SER A 286 -10.04 -0.29 -9.03
C SER A 286 -9.66 -1.34 -10.08
N PRO A 287 -10.64 -1.94 -10.79
CA PRO A 287 -10.37 -2.80 -11.94
C PRO A 287 -9.59 -2.10 -13.07
N GLY A 288 -9.64 -0.77 -13.16
CA GLY A 288 -8.85 0.01 -14.12
C GLY A 288 -7.36 0.03 -13.74
N ASP A 289 -7.07 0.25 -12.45
CA ASP A 289 -5.70 0.27 -11.93
C ASP A 289 -5.01 -1.08 -12.13
N LEU A 290 -5.72 -2.17 -11.81
CA LEU A 290 -5.20 -3.53 -11.97
C LEU A 290 -5.05 -3.92 -13.44
N LYS A 291 -5.94 -3.46 -14.33
CA LYS A 291 -5.80 -3.65 -15.77
C LYS A 291 -4.56 -2.98 -16.30
N ALA A 292 -4.38 -1.70 -15.97
CA ALA A 292 -3.23 -0.92 -16.40
C ALA A 292 -1.94 -1.61 -15.94
N LEU A 293 -1.86 -1.98 -14.66
CA LEU A 293 -0.70 -2.69 -14.12
C LEU A 293 -0.47 -4.04 -14.80
N ALA A 294 -1.48 -4.91 -14.88
CA ALA A 294 -1.35 -6.25 -15.43
C ALA A 294 -1.03 -6.29 -16.93
N ALA A 295 -1.53 -5.34 -17.72
CA ALA A 295 -1.23 -5.26 -19.15
C ALA A 295 0.26 -4.95 -19.42
N ARG A 296 0.94 -4.32 -18.46
CA ARG A 296 2.28 -3.76 -18.64
C ARG A 296 3.39 -4.67 -18.13
N LEU A 297 3.12 -5.47 -17.10
CA LEU A 297 4.12 -6.34 -16.49
C LEU A 297 4.75 -7.40 -17.44
N PRO A 298 4.04 -8.03 -18.40
CA PRO A 298 4.62 -9.10 -19.23
C PRO A 298 5.83 -8.71 -20.08
N GLY A 299 5.83 -7.49 -20.66
CA GLY A 299 6.96 -7.00 -21.49
C GLY A 299 8.23 -6.70 -20.69
N ILE A 300 8.13 -6.64 -19.36
CA ILE A 300 9.19 -6.10 -18.50
C ILE A 300 9.98 -7.18 -17.79
N SER A 301 9.40 -8.36 -17.53
CA SER A 301 10.07 -9.44 -16.79
C SER A 301 11.42 -9.82 -17.40
N GLN A 302 11.52 -9.87 -18.73
CA GLN A 302 12.75 -10.25 -19.44
C GLN A 302 13.86 -9.18 -19.37
N ARG A 303 13.51 -7.90 -19.45
CA ARG A 303 14.50 -6.80 -19.44
C ARG A 303 14.86 -6.35 -18.03
N ALA A 304 13.92 -6.45 -17.08
CA ALA A 304 14.15 -6.15 -15.68
C ALA A 304 15.15 -7.12 -15.04
N GLU A 305 14.99 -8.42 -15.29
CA GLU A 305 15.95 -9.45 -14.86
C GLU A 305 17.35 -9.21 -15.45
N ALA A 306 17.43 -8.71 -16.70
CA ALA A 306 18.68 -8.36 -17.36
C ALA A 306 19.33 -7.06 -16.85
N THR A 307 18.53 -6.07 -16.44
CA THR A 307 19.01 -4.71 -16.12
C THR A 307 19.29 -4.49 -14.64
N PHE A 308 18.51 -5.13 -13.75
CA PHE A 308 18.62 -4.93 -12.30
C PHE A 308 19.34 -6.08 -11.57
N GLY A 309 19.72 -7.14 -12.30
CA GLY A 309 20.47 -8.29 -11.80
C GLY A 309 19.67 -9.25 -10.90
N PRO A 310 20.18 -10.47 -10.66
CA PRO A 310 19.57 -11.43 -9.74
C PRO A 310 19.87 -11.02 -8.29
N GLY A 311 19.04 -10.15 -7.70
CA GLY A 311 19.25 -9.70 -6.31
C GLY A 311 18.04 -9.02 -5.67
N SER A 312 17.46 -9.68 -4.66
CA SER A 312 16.64 -9.14 -3.56
C SER A 312 15.44 -8.23 -3.85
N SER A 313 14.77 -8.39 -5.00
CA SER A 313 13.45 -7.80 -5.27
C SER A 313 12.33 -8.85 -5.18
N ILE A 314 11.11 -8.46 -4.79
CA ILE A 314 9.89 -9.19 -5.19
C ILE A 314 9.89 -9.20 -6.73
N PRO A 315 10.05 -10.37 -7.39
CA PRO A 315 10.15 -10.41 -8.83
C PRO A 315 8.88 -9.86 -9.49
N VAL A 316 9.01 -9.19 -10.64
CA VAL A 316 7.85 -8.77 -11.46
C VAL A 316 6.92 -9.96 -11.74
N THR A 317 7.49 -11.15 -11.91
CA THR A 317 6.74 -12.42 -12.03
C THR A 317 5.88 -12.72 -10.80
N GLN A 318 6.34 -12.39 -9.59
CA GLN A 318 5.56 -12.57 -8.35
C GLN A 318 4.38 -11.59 -8.30
N VAL A 319 4.55 -10.33 -8.72
CA VAL A 319 3.45 -9.36 -8.84
C VAL A 319 2.44 -9.80 -9.89
N GLN A 320 2.90 -10.28 -11.05
CA GLN A 320 2.03 -10.85 -12.09
C GLN A 320 1.22 -12.03 -11.57
N ARG A 321 1.86 -12.96 -10.84
CA ARG A 321 1.18 -14.12 -10.25
C ARG A 321 0.17 -13.68 -9.18
N LEU A 322 0.50 -12.69 -8.35
CA LEU A 322 -0.42 -12.14 -7.35
C LEU A 322 -1.65 -11.47 -7.99
N LEU A 323 -1.46 -10.71 -9.07
CA LEU A 323 -2.56 -10.18 -9.87
C LEU A 323 -3.38 -11.30 -10.52
N ALA A 324 -2.73 -12.38 -10.98
CA ALA A 324 -3.45 -13.54 -11.50
C ALA A 324 -4.35 -14.16 -10.42
N CYS A 325 -3.85 -14.35 -9.19
CA CYS A 325 -4.64 -14.83 -8.05
C CYS A 325 -5.83 -13.93 -7.73
N ALA A 326 -5.67 -12.61 -7.84
CA ALA A 326 -6.72 -11.65 -7.54
C ALA A 326 -7.96 -11.77 -8.46
N ARG A 327 -7.82 -12.35 -9.66
CA ARG A 327 -8.95 -12.64 -10.57
C ARG A 327 -9.82 -13.80 -10.09
N SER A 328 -9.32 -14.58 -9.14
CA SER A 328 -9.99 -15.74 -8.54
C SER A 328 -10.77 -15.37 -7.29
N VAL A 329 -10.56 -14.16 -6.76
CA VAL A 329 -11.23 -13.65 -5.56
C VAL A 329 -12.47 -12.87 -5.97
N CYS A 330 -13.58 -13.11 -5.28
CA CYS A 330 -14.85 -12.44 -5.51
C CYS A 330 -15.39 -11.78 -4.24
N ARG A 331 -16.18 -10.74 -4.47
CA ARG A 331 -17.08 -10.18 -3.49
C ARG A 331 -18.36 -11.02 -3.48
N ILE A 332 -18.68 -11.62 -2.34
CA ILE A 332 -19.99 -12.24 -2.12
C ILE A 332 -20.93 -11.13 -1.67
N VAL A 333 -22.04 -10.94 -2.37
CA VAL A 333 -22.99 -9.85 -2.09
C VAL A 333 -24.42 -10.36 -1.98
N ASP A 334 -25.17 -9.78 -1.06
CA ASP A 334 -26.62 -9.96 -0.98
C ASP A 334 -27.30 -8.99 -1.94
N SER A 335 -28.04 -9.54 -2.90
CA SER A 335 -28.85 -8.76 -3.85
C SER A 335 -29.96 -7.90 -3.21
N SER A 336 -30.31 -8.15 -1.94
CA SER A 336 -31.43 -7.51 -1.25
C SER A 336 -31.02 -6.57 -0.10
N SER A 337 -29.99 -6.93 0.67
CA SER A 337 -29.63 -6.23 1.91
C SER A 337 -28.34 -5.42 1.84
N GLY A 338 -27.58 -5.54 0.74
CA GLY A 338 -26.27 -4.88 0.59
C GLY A 338 -25.16 -5.47 1.47
N LYS A 339 -25.43 -6.54 2.22
CA LYS A 339 -24.42 -7.32 2.95
C LYS A 339 -23.39 -7.90 2.00
N SER A 340 -22.17 -8.07 2.50
CA SER A 340 -21.04 -8.47 1.69
C SER A 340 -19.99 -9.26 2.47
N GLY A 341 -19.21 -10.06 1.75
CA GLY A 341 -18.04 -10.78 2.26
C GLY A 341 -17.11 -11.17 1.11
N THR A 342 -16.09 -11.96 1.41
CA THR A 342 -15.10 -12.42 0.42
C THR A 342 -15.26 -13.92 0.16
N GLY A 343 -15.04 -14.35 -1.08
CA GLY A 343 -14.87 -15.74 -1.45
C GLY A 343 -13.84 -15.88 -2.56
N PHE A 344 -13.47 -17.11 -2.91
CA PHE A 344 -12.53 -17.35 -4.00
C PHE A 344 -12.76 -18.69 -4.68
N LEU A 345 -12.30 -18.80 -5.92
CA LEU A 345 -12.42 -20.00 -6.74
C LEU A 345 -11.36 -21.03 -6.37
N VAL A 346 -11.77 -22.29 -6.24
CA VAL A 346 -10.90 -23.46 -6.05
C VAL A 346 -11.35 -24.58 -6.98
N ARG A 347 -10.45 -25.52 -7.29
CA ARG A 347 -10.81 -26.70 -8.07
C ARG A 347 -11.52 -27.67 -7.13
N GLY A 348 -12.75 -28.06 -7.47
CA GLY A 348 -13.57 -28.94 -6.63
C GLY A 348 -12.92 -30.29 -6.38
N ALA A 349 -12.18 -30.82 -7.37
CA ALA A 349 -11.47 -32.08 -7.27
C ALA A 349 -10.36 -32.08 -6.20
N ASP A 350 -9.87 -30.90 -5.80
CA ASP A 350 -8.82 -30.77 -4.78
C ASP A 350 -9.40 -30.81 -3.35
N LEU A 351 -10.73 -30.75 -3.18
CA LEU A 351 -11.43 -30.75 -1.89
C LEU A 351 -11.72 -32.17 -1.36
N ASN A 352 -12.12 -32.26 -0.09
CA ASN A 352 -12.56 -33.50 0.53
C ASN A 352 -13.90 -33.31 1.30
N PRO A 353 -15.01 -33.90 0.85
CA PRO A 353 -15.12 -34.77 -0.33
C PRO A 353 -14.90 -33.98 -1.66
N PRO A 354 -14.37 -34.63 -2.72
CA PRO A 354 -14.17 -33.99 -4.01
C PRO A 354 -15.48 -33.50 -4.63
N GLN A 355 -15.42 -32.34 -5.29
CA GLN A 355 -16.55 -31.68 -5.96
C GLN A 355 -16.33 -31.55 -7.46
N GLU A 356 -17.40 -31.47 -8.24
CA GLU A 356 -17.30 -31.30 -9.70
C GLU A 356 -16.98 -29.83 -10.07
N GLY A 357 -16.03 -29.64 -11.00
CA GLY A 357 -15.74 -28.35 -11.60
C GLY A 357 -15.03 -27.35 -10.69
N VAL A 358 -15.27 -26.05 -10.93
CA VAL A 358 -14.74 -24.94 -10.13
C VAL A 358 -15.82 -24.45 -9.18
N VAL A 359 -15.48 -24.33 -7.91
CA VAL A 359 -16.40 -23.97 -6.83
C VAL A 359 -15.90 -22.73 -6.09
N VAL A 360 -16.80 -22.02 -5.40
CA VAL A 360 -16.45 -20.91 -4.51
C VAL A 360 -16.27 -21.45 -3.10
N LEU A 361 -15.13 -21.13 -2.50
CA LEU A 361 -14.85 -21.33 -1.09
C LEU A 361 -14.95 -19.99 -0.34
N THR A 362 -15.64 -19.99 0.78
CA THR A 362 -15.77 -18.86 1.71
C THR A 362 -16.05 -19.39 3.13
N ASN A 363 -16.29 -18.52 4.10
CA ASN A 363 -16.75 -18.93 5.42
C ASN A 363 -18.26 -19.19 5.48
N HIS A 364 -18.69 -20.08 6.38
CA HIS A 364 -20.11 -20.35 6.62
C HIS A 364 -20.84 -19.15 7.23
N HIS A 365 -20.17 -18.37 8.07
CA HIS A 365 -20.75 -17.12 8.57
C HIS A 365 -20.79 -15.98 7.53
N VAL A 366 -20.25 -16.19 6.32
CA VAL A 366 -20.38 -15.28 5.17
C VAL A 366 -21.49 -15.75 4.24
N LEU A 367 -21.49 -17.04 3.89
CA LEU A 367 -22.46 -17.65 2.98
C LEU A 367 -23.04 -18.92 3.60
N HIS A 368 -24.36 -19.04 3.62
CA HIS A 368 -25.03 -20.19 4.24
C HIS A 368 -26.22 -20.69 3.40
N GLY A 369 -26.64 -21.94 3.61
CA GLY A 369 -27.79 -22.55 2.93
C GLY A 369 -29.03 -22.68 3.83
N ASP A 370 -30.01 -23.43 3.33
CA ASP A 370 -31.29 -23.71 4.02
C ASP A 370 -31.09 -24.62 5.24
N GLU A 371 -29.98 -25.36 5.28
CA GLU A 371 -29.60 -26.26 6.36
C GLU A 371 -29.23 -25.53 7.66
N THR A 372 -28.95 -24.22 7.60
CA THR A 372 -28.51 -23.45 8.76
C THR A 372 -29.67 -23.19 9.74
N PRO A 373 -29.57 -23.62 11.01
CA PRO A 373 -30.60 -23.35 12.01
C PRO A 373 -30.82 -21.85 12.23
N ALA A 374 -32.10 -21.42 12.29
CA ALA A 374 -32.47 -20.03 12.52
C ALA A 374 -31.83 -19.42 13.79
N ALA A 375 -31.70 -20.21 14.85
CA ALA A 375 -31.07 -19.79 16.09
C ALA A 375 -29.59 -19.37 15.91
N LEU A 376 -28.85 -19.96 14.96
CA LEU A 376 -27.47 -19.53 14.67
C LEU A 376 -27.45 -18.18 13.95
N LEU A 377 -28.41 -17.93 13.07
CA LEU A 377 -28.49 -16.68 12.28
C LEU A 377 -28.79 -15.45 13.15
N GLU A 378 -29.37 -15.66 14.34
CA GLU A 378 -29.61 -14.61 15.33
C GLU A 378 -28.38 -14.27 16.18
N THR A 379 -27.31 -15.06 16.10
CA THR A 379 -26.07 -14.80 16.86
C THR A 379 -25.25 -13.67 16.21
N GLU A 380 -24.49 -12.94 17.03
CA GLU A 380 -23.59 -11.88 16.53
C GLU A 380 -22.56 -12.42 15.53
N ASP A 381 -22.17 -13.69 15.65
CA ASP A 381 -21.24 -14.37 14.75
C ASP A 381 -21.75 -14.49 13.30
N TYR A 382 -23.07 -14.57 13.11
CA TYR A 382 -23.71 -14.67 11.79
C TYR A 382 -24.33 -13.34 11.35
N LYS A 383 -24.06 -12.26 12.08
CA LYS A 383 -24.55 -10.92 11.77
C LYS A 383 -23.88 -10.37 10.51
N GLY A 384 -24.52 -10.65 9.38
CA GLY A 384 -23.98 -10.32 8.06
C GLY A 384 -23.93 -11.52 7.10
N ALA A 385 -24.21 -12.73 7.59
CA ALA A 385 -24.30 -13.92 6.76
C ALA A 385 -25.37 -13.74 5.67
N ILE A 386 -25.06 -14.27 4.50
CA ILE A 386 -25.85 -14.14 3.28
C ILE A 386 -26.37 -15.52 2.90
N HIS A 387 -27.67 -15.64 2.70
CA HIS A 387 -28.24 -16.89 2.23
C HIS A 387 -27.92 -17.11 0.75
N ALA A 388 -27.50 -18.31 0.39
CA ALA A 388 -27.10 -18.71 -0.97
C ALA A 388 -28.11 -18.30 -2.06
N ARG A 389 -29.42 -18.33 -1.79
CA ARG A 389 -30.47 -17.95 -2.74
C ARG A 389 -30.38 -16.48 -3.20
N TRP A 390 -29.96 -15.58 -2.32
CA TRP A 390 -29.84 -14.14 -2.58
C TRP A 390 -28.40 -13.71 -2.87
N ALA A 391 -27.44 -14.61 -2.65
CA ALA A 391 -26.03 -14.36 -2.85
C ALA A 391 -25.67 -14.28 -4.34
N ARG A 392 -24.74 -13.38 -4.65
CA ARG A 392 -24.04 -13.27 -5.92
C ARG A 392 -22.54 -13.19 -5.67
N ALA A 393 -21.75 -13.75 -6.57
CA ALA A 393 -20.30 -13.63 -6.56
C ALA A 393 -19.86 -12.66 -7.67
N GLU A 394 -19.25 -11.54 -7.28
CA GLU A 394 -18.76 -10.51 -8.18
C GLU A 394 -17.24 -10.63 -8.35
N PHE A 395 -16.80 -10.90 -9.57
CA PHE A 395 -15.39 -11.02 -9.93
C PHE A 395 -14.95 -9.82 -10.75
N HIS A 396 -13.73 -9.34 -10.49
CA HIS A 396 -13.11 -8.32 -11.32
C HIS A 396 -12.18 -8.98 -12.34
N PHE A 397 -12.47 -8.79 -13.63
CA PHE A 397 -11.62 -9.26 -14.73
C PHE A 397 -11.09 -8.08 -15.52
N TRP A 398 -9.84 -8.18 -15.97
CA TRP A 398 -9.16 -7.10 -16.68
C TRP A 398 -8.39 -7.54 -17.94
N LYS A 399 -8.61 -8.76 -18.44
CA LYS A 399 -8.05 -9.20 -19.73
C LYS A 399 -8.94 -8.69 -20.88
N GLY A 400 -8.45 -7.73 -21.67
CA GLY A 400 -9.18 -7.09 -22.78
C GLY A 400 -9.91 -5.82 -22.34
N GLU A 401 -10.97 -5.96 -21.54
CA GLU A 401 -11.74 -4.86 -20.94
C GLU A 401 -11.86 -5.06 -19.42
N SER A 402 -11.79 -3.97 -18.65
CA SER A 402 -12.07 -4.01 -17.20
C SER A 402 -13.56 -4.19 -17.03
N ARG A 403 -13.96 -5.38 -16.61
CA ARG A 403 -15.36 -5.71 -16.38
C ARG A 403 -15.53 -6.44 -15.05
N THR A 404 -16.53 -6.01 -14.30
CA THR A 404 -17.06 -6.82 -13.21
C THR A 404 -18.01 -7.85 -13.82
N ARG A 405 -17.84 -9.12 -13.47
CA ARG A 405 -18.78 -10.18 -13.83
C ARG A 405 -19.40 -10.74 -12.57
N THR A 406 -20.73 -10.76 -12.56
CA THR A 406 -21.53 -11.25 -11.45
C THR A 406 -22.11 -12.61 -11.81
N PHE A 407 -21.88 -13.60 -10.94
CA PHE A 407 -22.44 -14.94 -11.05
C PHE A 407 -23.43 -15.18 -9.91
N ARG A 408 -24.48 -15.94 -10.19
CA ARG A 408 -25.38 -16.41 -9.14
C ARG A 408 -24.74 -17.58 -8.39
N ILE A 409 -24.81 -17.55 -7.06
CA ILE A 409 -24.47 -18.71 -6.23
C ILE A 409 -25.50 -19.82 -6.48
N GLY A 410 -25.01 -21.02 -6.77
CA GLY A 410 -25.81 -22.21 -7.03
C GLY A 410 -26.17 -22.93 -5.73
N ALA A 411 -25.98 -24.24 -5.71
CA ALA A 411 -26.14 -25.07 -4.52
C ALA A 411 -24.92 -24.95 -3.58
N ILE A 412 -25.19 -24.99 -2.27
CA ILE A 412 -24.18 -25.33 -1.25
C ILE A 412 -23.87 -26.82 -1.42
N LEU A 413 -22.59 -27.13 -1.61
CA LEU A 413 -22.10 -28.50 -1.85
C LEU A 413 -21.56 -29.12 -0.57
N ASP A 414 -20.95 -28.30 0.28
CA ASP A 414 -20.45 -28.69 1.59
C ASP A 414 -20.33 -27.45 2.49
N SER A 415 -20.45 -27.63 3.79
CA SER A 415 -20.31 -26.56 4.76
C SER A 415 -20.02 -27.07 6.16
N SER A 416 -19.36 -26.24 6.97
CA SER A 416 -19.18 -26.49 8.40
C SER A 416 -19.35 -25.19 9.16
N VAL A 417 -20.14 -25.26 10.24
CA VAL A 417 -20.51 -24.10 11.05
C VAL A 417 -19.28 -23.43 11.67
N ARG A 418 -19.46 -22.17 12.08
CA ARG A 418 -18.40 -21.35 12.67
C ARG A 418 -17.73 -21.98 13.91
N SER A 419 -18.47 -22.71 14.74
CA SER A 419 -17.92 -23.39 15.91
C SER A 419 -16.97 -24.56 15.57
N GLU A 420 -17.02 -25.02 14.33
CA GLU A 420 -16.19 -26.09 13.79
C GLU A 420 -15.16 -25.48 12.81
N LYS A 421 -15.24 -25.80 11.51
CA LYS A 421 -14.25 -25.41 10.51
C LYS A 421 -14.59 -24.10 9.79
N ASP A 422 -15.81 -23.59 9.94
CA ASP A 422 -16.26 -22.30 9.41
C ASP A 422 -16.02 -22.11 7.90
N PHE A 423 -16.54 -23.01 7.09
CA PHE A 423 -16.40 -22.93 5.64
C PHE A 423 -17.71 -23.23 4.91
N THR A 424 -17.79 -22.77 3.68
CA THR A 424 -18.87 -23.11 2.75
C THR A 424 -18.28 -23.23 1.36
N VAL A 425 -18.59 -24.36 0.72
CA VAL A 425 -18.30 -24.65 -0.67
C VAL A 425 -19.59 -24.52 -1.45
N ALA A 426 -19.61 -23.65 -2.44
CA ALA A 426 -20.79 -23.41 -3.26
C ALA A 426 -20.46 -23.49 -4.75
N SER A 427 -21.38 -24.06 -5.52
CA SER A 427 -21.34 -24.03 -6.98
C SER A 427 -21.68 -22.63 -7.52
N LEU A 428 -21.27 -22.33 -8.75
CA LEU A 428 -21.67 -21.13 -9.46
C LEU A 428 -22.54 -21.47 -10.66
N VAL A 429 -23.53 -20.61 -10.92
CA VAL A 429 -24.41 -20.76 -12.07
C VAL A 429 -23.73 -20.16 -13.29
N GLY A 430 -23.24 -21.04 -14.15
CA GLY A 430 -22.53 -20.69 -15.38
C GLY A 430 -21.15 -21.34 -15.45
N LYS A 431 -20.50 -21.25 -16.62
CA LYS A 431 -19.16 -21.82 -16.81
C LYS A 431 -18.09 -20.83 -16.37
N ILE A 432 -17.25 -21.26 -15.44
CA ILE A 432 -16.00 -20.59 -15.06
C ILE A 432 -14.83 -21.44 -15.56
N LYS A 433 -13.77 -20.77 -16.01
CA LYS A 433 -12.57 -21.44 -16.51
C LYS A 433 -11.77 -21.97 -15.33
N GLU A 434 -11.26 -23.20 -15.46
CA GLU A 434 -10.43 -23.85 -14.45
C GLU A 434 -9.11 -23.12 -14.17
N ASP A 435 -8.59 -22.34 -15.14
CA ASP A 435 -7.37 -21.53 -14.96
C ASP A 435 -7.53 -20.38 -13.96
N LEU A 436 -8.74 -20.15 -13.47
CA LEU A 436 -9.04 -19.21 -12.39
C LEU A 436 -9.10 -19.86 -11.01
N ALA A 437 -8.98 -21.18 -10.87
CA ALA A 437 -8.95 -21.81 -9.55
C ALA A 437 -7.61 -21.52 -8.85
N LEU A 438 -7.66 -21.10 -7.59
CA LEU A 438 -6.46 -20.97 -6.75
C LEU A 438 -5.99 -22.36 -6.30
N PRO A 439 -4.67 -22.63 -6.35
CA PRO A 439 -4.12 -23.89 -5.86
C PRO A 439 -4.19 -23.94 -4.33
N LEU A 440 -4.59 -25.10 -3.79
CA LEU A 440 -4.63 -25.36 -2.36
C LEU A 440 -3.34 -26.04 -1.91
N SER A 441 -2.80 -25.65 -0.75
CA SER A 441 -1.59 -26.28 -0.22
C SER A 441 -1.88 -27.62 0.46
N HIS A 442 -1.18 -28.67 0.02
CA HIS A 442 -1.22 -30.02 0.60
C HIS A 442 -0.02 -30.33 1.51
N SER A 443 0.89 -29.37 1.74
CA SER A 443 2.14 -29.60 2.49
C SER A 443 2.18 -28.78 3.79
N LEU A 444 2.89 -29.28 4.81
CA LEU A 444 3.18 -28.54 6.05
C LEU A 444 4.38 -27.59 5.91
N LYS A 445 5.27 -27.86 4.94
CA LYS A 445 6.48 -27.07 4.69
C LYS A 445 6.25 -25.57 4.42
N PRO A 446 5.13 -25.11 3.82
CA PRO A 446 4.93 -23.69 3.51
C PRO A 446 4.97 -22.75 4.71
N LEU A 447 4.77 -23.23 5.95
CA LEU A 447 4.87 -22.38 7.14
C LEU A 447 6.14 -22.61 7.98
N GLY A 448 6.94 -23.62 7.66
CA GLY A 448 8.14 -23.96 8.42
C GLY A 448 7.86 -24.55 9.82
N SER A 449 8.88 -24.53 10.68
CA SER A 449 8.82 -25.09 12.04
C SER A 449 8.20 -24.11 13.02
N ARG A 450 7.29 -24.55 13.89
CA ARG A 450 6.65 -23.70 14.93
C ARG A 450 7.62 -23.05 15.93
N ASN A 451 8.87 -23.52 16.02
CA ASN A 451 9.85 -23.09 17.02
C ASN A 451 10.93 -22.18 16.40
N PHE A 452 10.55 -21.00 15.93
CA PHE A 452 11.51 -20.00 15.44
C PHE A 452 12.13 -19.21 16.59
N VAL A 453 13.47 -19.14 16.65
CA VAL A 453 14.21 -18.29 17.59
C VAL A 453 14.42 -16.89 17.01
N ASP A 454 14.55 -16.79 15.68
CA ASP A 454 14.73 -15.54 14.95
C ASP A 454 13.46 -15.18 14.16
N PRO A 455 12.84 -14.00 14.40
CA PRO A 455 11.69 -13.51 13.64
C PRO A 455 11.89 -13.48 12.12
N SER A 456 13.12 -13.32 11.63
CA SER A 456 13.43 -13.31 10.19
C SER A 456 13.14 -14.65 9.49
N GLN A 457 13.00 -15.73 10.26
CA GLN A 457 12.72 -17.08 9.76
C GLN A 457 11.22 -17.38 9.62
N ARG A 458 10.34 -16.46 10.03
CA ARG A 458 8.89 -16.66 9.94
C ARG A 458 8.42 -16.62 8.49
N ALA A 459 7.56 -17.57 8.13
CA ALA A 459 6.88 -17.55 6.85
C ALA A 459 6.01 -16.28 6.73
N LYS A 460 5.86 -15.78 5.50
CA LYS A 460 5.02 -14.62 5.19
C LYS A 460 3.80 -15.02 4.38
N VAL A 461 2.73 -14.26 4.51
CA VAL A 461 1.47 -14.51 3.79
C VAL A 461 1.01 -13.29 3.03
N PHE A 462 0.16 -13.48 2.02
CA PHE A 462 -0.58 -12.40 1.38
C PHE A 462 -2.06 -12.64 1.55
N LEU A 463 -2.80 -11.55 1.70
CA LEU A 463 -4.26 -11.58 1.69
C LEU A 463 -4.77 -10.78 0.49
N ILE A 464 -5.79 -11.34 -0.17
CA ILE A 464 -6.54 -10.65 -1.21
C ILE A 464 -8.00 -10.76 -0.84
N GLY A 465 -8.72 -9.65 -0.77
CA GLY A 465 -10.12 -9.69 -0.36
C GLY A 465 -10.89 -8.41 -0.62
N HIS A 466 -12.11 -8.37 -0.09
CA HIS A 466 -13.04 -7.25 -0.18
C HIS A 466 -13.36 -6.70 1.22
N PRO A 467 -12.43 -5.97 1.86
CA PRO A 467 -12.71 -5.31 3.13
C PRO A 467 -13.91 -4.36 2.98
N HIS A 468 -14.78 -4.33 4.00
CA HIS A 468 -16.09 -3.68 4.02
C HIS A 468 -17.03 -4.06 2.86
N GLY A 469 -16.68 -5.12 2.13
CA GLY A 469 -17.22 -5.43 0.84
C GLY A 469 -17.14 -4.26 -0.12
N ASP A 470 -16.02 -3.55 -0.19
CA ASP A 470 -15.78 -2.51 -1.17
C ASP A 470 -14.85 -3.04 -2.29
N ARG A 471 -13.91 -2.22 -2.76
CA ARG A 471 -12.94 -2.54 -3.81
C ARG A 471 -12.03 -3.71 -3.42
N LEU A 472 -11.50 -4.38 -4.45
CA LEU A 472 -10.50 -5.42 -4.26
C LEU A 472 -9.26 -4.84 -3.58
N SER A 473 -8.84 -5.46 -2.49
CA SER A 473 -7.74 -5.00 -1.65
C SER A 473 -6.68 -6.07 -1.48
N PHE A 474 -5.43 -5.63 -1.38
CA PHE A 474 -4.26 -6.47 -1.15
C PHE A 474 -3.62 -6.10 0.19
N SER A 475 -3.47 -7.08 1.07
CA SER A 475 -2.72 -6.94 2.33
C SER A 475 -1.38 -7.64 2.19
N LEU A 476 -0.32 -6.85 1.95
CA LEU A 476 1.01 -7.35 1.58
C LEU A 476 2.11 -6.98 2.60
N SER A 477 1.77 -6.13 3.59
CA SER A 477 2.66 -5.65 4.65
C SER A 477 2.29 -6.20 6.03
N ASP A 478 3.22 -6.14 6.98
CA ASP A 478 3.08 -6.70 8.34
C ASP A 478 2.48 -8.11 8.31
N ASN A 479 3.10 -8.98 7.50
CA ASN A 479 2.46 -10.16 6.96
C ASN A 479 3.03 -11.50 7.46
N GLU A 480 3.61 -11.48 8.66
CA GLU A 480 4.32 -12.61 9.24
C GLU A 480 3.37 -13.61 9.89
N VAL A 481 3.64 -14.89 9.70
CA VAL A 481 3.01 -15.97 10.47
C VAL A 481 3.58 -15.94 11.88
N VAL A 482 2.69 -15.76 12.86
CA VAL A 482 3.02 -15.66 14.28
C VAL A 482 3.05 -17.03 14.93
N ASP A 483 2.05 -17.86 14.65
CA ASP A 483 1.91 -19.22 15.18
C ASP A 483 1.00 -20.03 14.24
N HIS A 484 1.02 -21.36 14.32
CA HIS A 484 0.14 -22.21 13.50
C HIS A 484 0.00 -23.62 14.07
N GLU A 485 -1.18 -24.23 14.08
CA GLU A 485 -1.43 -25.62 14.51
C GLU A 485 -1.17 -26.67 13.43
N LEU A 486 -0.33 -26.37 12.44
CA LEU A 486 0.05 -27.31 11.39
C LEU A 486 1.06 -28.34 11.93
N ASP A 487 0.54 -29.47 12.43
CA ASP A 487 1.29 -30.67 12.78
C ASP A 487 0.66 -31.92 12.15
N ASP A 488 1.41 -33.02 12.12
CA ASP A 488 0.98 -34.32 11.60
C ASP A 488 0.05 -35.08 12.56
N GLN A 489 -0.33 -34.49 13.70
CA GLN A 489 -1.19 -35.16 14.68
C GLN A 489 -2.66 -35.07 14.24
N PRO A 490 -3.44 -36.16 14.40
CA PRO A 490 -4.90 -36.12 14.22
C PRO A 490 -5.51 -35.17 15.25
N ARG A 491 -6.46 -34.32 14.83
CA ARG A 491 -7.18 -33.39 15.70
C ARG A 491 -8.66 -33.37 15.36
N GLU A 492 -9.51 -33.34 16.39
CA GLU A 492 -10.96 -33.15 16.23
C GLU A 492 -11.32 -31.70 15.83
N ARG A 493 -10.49 -30.74 16.24
CA ARG A 493 -10.67 -29.30 15.98
C ARG A 493 -9.90 -28.86 14.73
N PRO A 494 -10.36 -27.82 14.01
CA PRO A 494 -9.61 -27.30 12.87
C PRO A 494 -8.23 -26.82 13.30
N ARG A 495 -7.24 -27.03 12.44
CA ARG A 495 -5.93 -26.41 12.60
C ARG A 495 -6.03 -24.94 12.25
N ARG A 496 -5.48 -24.08 13.11
CA ARG A 496 -5.48 -22.63 12.92
C ARG A 496 -4.12 -22.10 12.52
N ILE A 497 -4.10 -20.97 11.84
CA ILE A 497 -2.91 -20.21 11.49
C ILE A 497 -3.10 -18.80 12.04
N HIS A 498 -2.17 -18.33 12.86
CA HIS A 498 -2.11 -16.97 13.33
C HIS A 498 -1.05 -16.20 12.59
N TYR A 499 -1.43 -15.04 12.08
CA TYR A 499 -0.55 -14.22 11.28
C TYR A 499 -0.90 -12.75 11.48
N ARG A 500 0.06 -11.88 11.25
CA ARG A 500 -0.19 -10.46 11.14
C ARG A 500 -0.54 -10.17 9.70
N THR A 501 -1.52 -9.30 9.47
CA THR A 501 -1.74 -8.50 8.25
C THR A 501 -2.78 -7.43 8.60
N PRO A 502 -2.77 -6.26 7.96
CA PRO A 502 -3.91 -5.34 8.03
C PRO A 502 -5.16 -6.02 7.44
N THR A 503 -6.18 -6.28 8.27
CA THR A 503 -7.47 -6.84 7.81
C THR A 503 -8.62 -6.11 8.47
N GLU A 504 -9.62 -5.78 7.67
CA GLU A 504 -10.83 -5.09 8.12
C GLU A 504 -12.04 -6.04 8.11
N ARG A 505 -13.15 -5.62 8.74
CA ARG A 505 -14.43 -6.31 8.66
C ARG A 505 -14.83 -6.50 7.18
N GLY A 506 -15.24 -7.70 6.77
CA GLY A 506 -15.49 -8.03 5.35
C GLY A 506 -14.35 -8.82 4.67
N SER A 507 -13.17 -8.89 5.32
CA SER A 507 -12.08 -9.77 4.90
C SER A 507 -12.37 -11.26 5.18
N SER A 508 -13.40 -11.58 5.98
CA SER A 508 -13.85 -12.95 6.21
C SER A 508 -14.10 -13.66 4.88
N GLY A 509 -13.49 -14.83 4.75
CA GLY A 509 -13.54 -15.68 3.56
C GLY A 509 -12.42 -15.40 2.56
N SER A 510 -11.50 -14.48 2.87
CA SER A 510 -10.32 -14.22 2.03
C SER A 510 -9.34 -15.40 2.05
N PRO A 511 -8.73 -15.74 0.89
CA PRO A 511 -7.64 -16.70 0.85
C PRO A 511 -6.38 -16.13 1.52
N VAL A 512 -5.80 -16.90 2.43
CA VAL A 512 -4.45 -16.68 2.95
C VAL A 512 -3.47 -17.41 2.04
N LEU A 513 -2.69 -16.65 1.29
CA LEU A 513 -1.73 -17.15 0.31
C LEU A 513 -0.33 -17.19 0.92
N HIS A 514 0.41 -18.28 0.73
CA HIS A 514 1.83 -18.28 1.06
C HIS A 514 2.60 -17.34 0.12
N HIS A 515 3.52 -16.51 0.65
CA HIS A 515 4.11 -15.43 -0.13
C HIS A 515 4.90 -15.89 -1.38
N GLU A 516 5.58 -17.03 -1.33
CA GLU A 516 6.42 -17.52 -2.44
C GLU A 516 5.64 -18.39 -3.44
N THR A 517 4.87 -19.34 -2.91
CA THR A 517 4.16 -20.35 -3.70
C THR A 517 2.83 -19.82 -4.22
N LEU A 518 2.23 -18.83 -3.54
CA LEU A 518 0.89 -18.31 -3.80
C LEU A 518 -0.20 -19.39 -3.75
N GLU A 519 0.08 -20.49 -3.06
CA GLU A 519 -0.92 -21.49 -2.71
C GLU A 519 -1.73 -20.99 -1.52
N VAL A 520 -3.03 -21.30 -1.52
CA VAL A 520 -3.91 -21.05 -0.38
C VAL A 520 -3.50 -21.99 0.74
N ILE A 521 -3.05 -21.43 1.86
CA ILE A 521 -2.70 -22.18 3.06
C ILE A 521 -3.79 -22.09 4.14
N GLY A 522 -4.68 -21.11 4.04
CA GLY A 522 -5.76 -20.92 4.99
C GLY A 522 -6.90 -20.06 4.47
N LEU A 523 -8.02 -20.12 5.19
CA LEU A 523 -9.23 -19.32 4.99
C LEU A 523 -9.35 -18.33 6.14
N HIS A 524 -9.19 -17.03 5.88
CA HIS A 524 -9.26 -15.99 6.91
C HIS A 524 -10.64 -15.94 7.56
N ARG A 525 -10.69 -15.81 8.90
CA ARG A 525 -11.93 -15.81 9.68
C ARG A 525 -12.16 -14.54 10.45
N THR A 526 -11.19 -14.14 11.27
CA THR A 526 -11.34 -13.04 12.23
C THR A 526 -10.00 -12.37 12.55
N GLY A 527 -10.09 -11.11 12.98
CA GLY A 527 -9.00 -10.41 13.67
C GLY A 527 -9.13 -10.56 15.19
N ARG A 528 -7.98 -10.47 15.89
CA ARG A 528 -7.75 -10.74 17.32
C ARG A 528 -7.94 -12.21 17.70
N ALA A 529 -6.84 -12.86 18.07
CA ALA A 529 -6.83 -14.27 18.43
C ALA A 529 -6.19 -14.50 19.80
N THR A 530 -6.75 -15.42 20.57
CA THR A 530 -6.13 -15.95 21.78
C THR A 530 -4.94 -16.82 21.36
N PRO A 531 -3.74 -16.69 21.97
CA PRO A 531 -2.59 -17.53 21.66
C PRO A 531 -2.95 -19.00 21.46
N LEU A 532 -2.38 -19.64 20.43
CA LEU A 532 -2.58 -21.08 20.20
C LEU A 532 -1.92 -21.93 21.29
N ARG A 533 -0.94 -21.36 22.02
CA ARG A 533 -0.15 -22.00 23.06
C ARG A 533 -0.34 -21.30 24.41
N GLU A 534 -0.55 -22.08 25.47
CA GLU A 534 -0.48 -21.60 26.86
C GLU A 534 0.95 -21.22 27.29
N ASP A 535 1.96 -21.88 26.70
CA ASP A 535 3.39 -21.67 26.96
C ASP A 535 4.05 -20.69 25.98
N TRP A 536 3.25 -19.89 25.26
CA TRP A 536 3.80 -18.81 24.45
C TRP A 536 4.70 -17.94 25.34
N PRO A 537 6.02 -17.82 25.07
CA PRO A 537 7.02 -17.38 26.05
C PRO A 537 6.91 -15.91 26.48
N ARG A 538 5.80 -15.23 26.16
CA ARG A 538 5.48 -13.84 26.49
C ARG A 538 4.01 -13.60 26.88
N ALA A 539 3.17 -14.63 27.02
CA ALA A 539 1.74 -14.46 27.31
C ALA A 539 1.40 -14.93 28.74
N ALA A 540 0.77 -14.07 29.53
CA ALA A 540 0.11 -14.48 30.76
C ALA A 540 -1.14 -15.34 30.43
N PRO A 541 -1.61 -16.21 31.34
CA PRO A 541 -2.88 -16.92 31.16
C PRO A 541 -4.02 -15.93 30.83
N GLY A 542 -4.72 -16.16 29.71
CA GLY A 542 -5.80 -15.29 29.23
C GLY A 542 -5.37 -14.05 28.44
N ALA A 543 -4.07 -13.86 28.17
CA ALA A 543 -3.60 -12.76 27.31
C ALA A 543 -4.02 -12.99 25.86
N VAL A 544 -4.54 -11.94 25.20
CA VAL A 544 -4.81 -11.90 23.76
C VAL A 544 -3.64 -11.21 23.07
N TYR A 545 -3.23 -11.66 21.88
CA TYR A 545 -2.32 -10.87 21.03
C TYR A 545 -2.98 -10.45 19.73
N GLU A 546 -2.47 -9.35 19.17
CA GLU A 546 -2.93 -8.84 17.89
C GLU A 546 -2.42 -9.75 16.77
N ALA A 547 -3.30 -10.61 16.30
CA ALA A 547 -3.14 -11.41 15.10
C ALA A 547 -4.48 -11.72 14.47
N ASN A 548 -4.44 -12.08 13.20
CA ASN A 548 -5.54 -12.66 12.47
C ASN A 548 -5.51 -14.18 12.63
N GLU A 549 -6.69 -14.78 12.61
CA GLU A 549 -6.87 -16.22 12.61
C GLU A 549 -7.42 -16.68 11.27
N ALA A 550 -6.81 -17.73 10.71
CA ALA A 550 -7.34 -18.48 9.58
C ALA A 550 -7.47 -19.96 9.94
N VAL A 551 -8.48 -20.62 9.37
CA VAL A 551 -8.52 -22.09 9.35
C VAL A 551 -7.60 -22.58 8.25
N ALA A 552 -6.66 -23.45 8.61
CA ALA A 552 -5.75 -24.04 7.64
C ALA A 552 -6.54 -24.84 6.60
N VAL A 553 -6.18 -24.67 5.32
CA VAL A 553 -6.86 -25.37 4.22
C VAL A 553 -6.79 -26.89 4.40
N ARG A 554 -5.70 -27.42 4.97
CA ARG A 554 -5.56 -28.84 5.29
C ARG A 554 -6.71 -29.41 6.12
N SER A 555 -7.29 -28.62 7.03
CA SER A 555 -8.45 -29.02 7.84
C SER A 555 -9.70 -29.23 6.97
N LEU A 556 -9.80 -28.49 5.86
CA LEU A 556 -10.85 -28.62 4.85
C LEU A 556 -10.59 -29.82 3.92
N LEU A 557 -9.32 -30.19 3.74
CA LEU A 557 -8.91 -31.34 2.94
C LEU A 557 -8.96 -32.68 3.71
N GLY A 558 -9.18 -32.65 5.02
CA GLY A 558 -9.12 -33.85 5.86
C GLY A 558 -7.71 -34.45 5.98
N LEU A 559 -6.68 -33.61 5.81
CA LEU A 559 -5.25 -33.96 5.92
C LEU A 559 -4.68 -33.63 7.30
#